data_AF-A0A4Z1DJ12-F1
#
_entry.id   AF-A0A4Z1DJ12-F1
#
_cell.length_a   1.000
_cell.length_b   1.000
_cell.length_c   1.000
_cell.angle_alpha   90.00
_cell.angle_beta   90.00
_cell.angle_gamma   90.00
#
_symmetry.space_group_name_H-M   'P 1'
#
loop_
_entity.id
_entity.type
_entity.pdbx_description
1 polymer ?
#
loop_
_entity_poly.entity_id
_entity_poly.type
_entity_poly.pdbx_seq_one_letter_code
_entity_poly.pdbx_strand_id
1 'polypeptide(L)'
;MPDPRPVDLANCPDLEAALEAVNRDLAATLPEAGPMRLMCTPSDDEDIPDQFHAALPDGRWHDGVTHPAAPGIAEAAQETVQAVLWQVWPVCPEHRTGVHADTGADERAVWWCRIGEGHELCEVGELAQTLPGKQRRALRRKERRGKG
;
A
#
# COMPACT_ATOMS: atom_id res chain seq x y z
N MET A 1 3.29 -16.14 -20.22
CA MET A 1 3.13 -15.44 -18.94
C MET A 1 3.99 -16.19 -17.94
N PRO A 2 5.18 -15.68 -17.64
CA PRO A 2 6.05 -16.27 -16.62
C PRO A 2 5.38 -16.22 -15.24
N ASP A 3 5.79 -17.13 -14.36
CA ASP A 3 5.25 -17.20 -13.02
C ASP A 3 5.79 -16.04 -12.15
N PRO A 4 4.91 -15.34 -11.41
CA PRO A 4 5.33 -14.29 -10.48
C PRO A 4 6.23 -14.87 -9.38
N ARG A 5 7.34 -14.19 -9.11
CA ARG A 5 8.32 -14.58 -8.08
C ARG A 5 8.46 -13.51 -7.00
N PRO A 6 8.71 -13.86 -5.74
CA PRO A 6 8.98 -12.88 -4.70
C PRO A 6 10.19 -12.00 -5.05
N VAL A 7 10.09 -10.70 -4.79
CA VAL A 7 11.22 -9.76 -4.93
C VAL A 7 12.18 -9.95 -3.76
N ASP A 8 13.48 -9.97 -4.03
CA ASP A 8 14.52 -9.92 -3.00
C ASP A 8 14.69 -8.48 -2.51
N LEU A 9 13.85 -8.10 -1.55
CA LEU A 9 13.79 -6.75 -0.98
C LEU A 9 15.10 -6.33 -0.30
N ALA A 10 15.92 -7.28 0.15
CA ALA A 10 17.22 -6.98 0.75
C ALA A 10 18.20 -6.30 -0.23
N ASN A 11 17.99 -6.47 -1.54
CA ASN A 11 18.78 -5.82 -2.58
C ASN A 11 18.14 -4.52 -3.12
N CYS A 12 16.96 -4.15 -2.62
CA CYS A 12 16.18 -3.00 -3.10
C CYS A 12 15.56 -2.24 -1.92
N PRO A 13 16.38 -1.49 -1.13
CA PRO A 13 15.93 -0.86 0.11
C PRO A 13 14.77 0.13 -0.10
N ASP A 14 14.70 0.81 -1.25
CA ASP A 14 13.60 1.72 -1.55
C ASP A 14 12.25 0.98 -1.72
N LEU A 15 12.28 -0.21 -2.34
CA LEU A 15 11.09 -1.06 -2.50
C LEU A 15 10.68 -1.67 -1.16
N GLU A 16 11.66 -2.04 -0.34
CA GLU A 16 11.43 -2.52 1.03
C GLU A 16 10.73 -1.45 1.86
N ALA A 17 11.27 -0.23 1.90
CA ALA A 17 10.71 0.88 2.65
C ALA A 17 9.30 1.25 2.18
N ALA A 18 9.06 1.25 0.87
CA ALA A 18 7.73 1.49 0.29
C ALA A 18 6.72 0.42 0.72
N LEU A 19 7.09 -0.87 0.62
CA LEU A 19 6.22 -1.96 1.03
C LEU A 19 5.96 -1.95 2.54
N GLU A 20 6.96 -1.63 3.36
CA GLU A 20 6.81 -1.48 4.80
C GLU A 20 5.83 -0.35 5.16
N ALA A 21 5.89 0.79 4.47
CA ALA A 21 4.97 1.90 4.67
C ALA A 21 3.53 1.47 4.37
N VAL A 22 3.28 0.85 3.22
CA VAL A 22 1.97 0.28 2.86
C VAL A 22 1.48 -0.73 3.90
N ASN A 23 2.36 -1.63 4.34
CA ASN A 23 2.02 -2.63 5.35
C ASN A 23 1.69 -2.02 6.72
N ARG A 24 2.29 -0.88 7.06
CA ARG A 24 1.94 -0.12 8.28
C ARG A 24 0.52 0.43 8.21
N ASP A 25 0.13 0.95 7.04
CA ASP A 25 -1.23 1.45 6.82
C ASP A 25 -2.27 0.34 6.82
N LEU A 26 -1.98 -0.79 6.17
CA LEU A 26 -2.81 -1.99 6.22
C LEU A 26 -2.98 -2.46 7.66
N ALA A 27 -1.91 -2.61 8.43
CA ALA A 27 -1.98 -3.05 9.83
C ALA A 27 -2.81 -2.08 10.70
N ALA A 28 -2.79 -0.78 10.40
CA ALA A 28 -3.53 0.23 11.14
C ALA A 28 -5.04 0.26 10.80
N THR A 29 -5.41 -0.02 9.55
CA THR A 29 -6.76 0.27 9.03
C THR A 29 -7.52 -0.95 8.50
N LEU A 30 -6.80 -1.99 8.07
CA LEU A 30 -7.34 -3.24 7.55
C LEU A 30 -6.46 -4.45 7.99
N PRO A 31 -6.32 -4.71 9.29
CA PRO A 31 -5.41 -5.75 9.81
C PRO A 31 -5.74 -7.17 9.34
N GLU A 32 -6.98 -7.43 8.90
CA GLU A 32 -7.42 -8.71 8.34
C GLU A 32 -6.78 -9.06 6.99
N ALA A 33 -6.27 -8.06 6.25
CA ALA A 33 -5.54 -8.31 5.00
C ALA A 33 -4.18 -8.98 5.25
N GLY A 34 -3.59 -8.77 6.43
CA GLY A 34 -2.22 -9.16 6.74
C GLY A 34 -1.17 -8.37 5.95
N PRO A 35 0.13 -8.59 6.23
CA PRO A 35 1.21 -7.90 5.52
C PRO A 35 1.37 -8.45 4.10
N MET A 36 1.29 -7.56 3.12
CA MET A 36 1.52 -7.87 1.72
C MET A 36 2.99 -8.14 1.41
N ARG A 37 3.22 -8.82 0.29
CA ARG A 37 4.54 -9.16 -0.27
C ARG A 37 4.66 -8.56 -1.66
N LEU A 38 5.84 -8.08 -2.02
CA LEU A 38 6.11 -7.64 -3.39
C LEU A 38 6.52 -8.83 -4.26
N MET A 39 5.80 -9.00 -5.37
CA MET A 39 6.03 -10.03 -6.38
C MET A 39 6.45 -9.34 -7.69
N CYS A 40 7.34 -9.98 -8.45
CA CYS A 40 7.77 -9.52 -9.76
C CYS A 40 7.46 -10.59 -10.79
N THR A 41 6.78 -10.21 -11.86
CA THR A 41 6.57 -11.00 -13.06
C THR A 41 7.56 -10.47 -14.10
N PRO A 42 8.66 -11.19 -14.37
CA PRO A 42 9.65 -10.73 -15.33
C PRO A 42 9.04 -10.69 -16.72
N SER A 43 9.48 -9.77 -17.57
CA SER A 43 9.12 -9.79 -18.98
C SER A 43 9.95 -10.82 -19.74
N ASP A 44 9.33 -11.50 -20.72
CA ASP A 44 10.05 -12.36 -21.69
C ASP A 44 10.70 -11.52 -22.82
N ASP A 45 10.38 -10.22 -22.90
CA ASP A 45 10.84 -9.27 -23.90
C ASP A 45 11.59 -8.12 -23.21
N GLU A 46 12.84 -7.85 -23.63
CA GLU A 46 13.68 -6.80 -23.06
C GLU A 46 13.13 -5.38 -23.28
N ASP A 47 12.26 -5.18 -24.28
CA ASP A 47 11.59 -3.90 -24.56
C ASP A 47 10.35 -3.67 -23.69
N ILE A 48 9.90 -4.70 -22.96
CA ILE A 48 8.76 -4.64 -22.05
C ILE A 48 9.28 -4.68 -20.61
N PRO A 49 8.91 -3.70 -19.76
CA PRO A 49 9.36 -3.69 -18.37
C PRO A 49 8.73 -4.82 -17.55
N ASP A 50 9.47 -5.30 -16.56
CA ASP A 50 8.96 -6.21 -15.53
C ASP A 50 7.74 -5.60 -14.81
N GLN A 51 6.79 -6.44 -14.43
CA GLN A 51 5.62 -6.01 -13.66
C GLN A 51 5.78 -6.37 -12.18
N PHE A 52 5.46 -5.42 -11.32
CA PHE A 52 5.52 -5.57 -9.87
C PHE A 52 4.12 -5.53 -9.27
N HIS A 53 3.83 -6.47 -8.38
CA HIS A 53 2.51 -6.66 -7.80
C HIS A 53 2.62 -6.73 -6.28
N ALA A 54 1.72 -6.06 -5.56
CA ALA A 54 1.58 -6.25 -4.12
C ALA A 54 0.59 -7.38 -3.86
N ALA A 55 1.06 -8.52 -3.36
CA ALA A 55 0.25 -9.70 -3.12
C ALA A 55 -0.13 -9.84 -1.64
N LEU A 56 -1.35 -10.32 -1.39
CA LEU A 56 -1.80 -10.76 -0.07
C LEU A 56 -0.95 -11.93 0.44
N PRO A 57 -0.98 -12.24 1.76
CA PRO A 57 -0.23 -13.36 2.34
C PRO A 57 -0.56 -14.74 1.73
N ASP A 58 -1.79 -14.90 1.23
CA ASP A 58 -2.26 -16.12 0.55
C ASP A 58 -1.84 -16.20 -0.93
N GLY A 59 -1.08 -15.20 -1.40
CA GLY A 59 -0.57 -15.14 -2.76
C GLY A 59 -1.60 -14.69 -3.78
N ARG A 60 -2.74 -14.08 -3.40
CA ARG A 60 -3.61 -13.40 -4.37
C ARG A 60 -3.17 -11.94 -4.57
N TRP A 61 -3.21 -11.44 -5.80
CA TRP A 61 -2.90 -10.05 -6.15
C TRP A 61 -3.81 -9.58 -7.29
N HIS A 62 -3.83 -8.28 -7.55
CA HIS A 62 -4.50 -7.69 -8.70
C HIS A 62 -3.66 -6.54 -9.29
N ASP A 63 -3.58 -6.54 -10.62
CA ASP A 63 -2.81 -5.61 -11.44
C ASP A 63 -1.34 -5.48 -11.01
N GLY A 64 -0.54 -4.79 -11.82
CA GLY A 64 0.87 -4.53 -11.51
C GLY A 64 1.31 -3.16 -11.97
N VAL A 65 2.43 -2.71 -11.43
CA VAL A 65 3.11 -1.49 -11.87
C VAL A 65 4.42 -1.85 -12.54
N THR A 66 4.75 -1.12 -13.60
CA THR A 66 6.01 -1.29 -14.33
C THR A 66 7.14 -0.43 -13.74
N HIS A 67 6.79 0.57 -12.92
CA HIS A 67 7.74 1.41 -12.22
C HIS A 67 7.42 1.39 -10.71
N PRO A 68 8.06 0.50 -9.93
CA PRO A 68 7.68 0.23 -8.55
C PRO A 68 8.21 1.30 -7.57
N ALA A 69 8.00 2.58 -7.88
CA ALA A 69 8.23 3.65 -6.91
C ALA A 69 7.20 3.57 -5.75
N ALA A 70 7.44 4.28 -4.65
CA ALA A 70 6.58 4.24 -3.48
C ALA A 70 5.08 4.50 -3.78
N PRO A 71 4.68 5.48 -4.61
CA PRO A 71 3.28 5.66 -4.99
C PRO A 71 2.72 4.47 -5.78
N GLY A 72 3.52 3.90 -6.70
CA GLY A 72 3.11 2.75 -7.51
C GLY A 72 2.91 1.48 -6.69
N ILE A 73 3.76 1.21 -5.70
CA ILE A 73 3.58 0.09 -4.76
C ILE A 73 2.31 0.29 -3.92
N ALA A 74 2.05 1.51 -3.46
CA ALA A 74 0.84 1.85 -2.72
C ALA A 74 -0.43 1.69 -3.57
N GLU A 75 -0.39 2.10 -4.84
CA GLU A 75 -1.47 1.90 -5.81
C GLU A 75 -1.72 0.41 -6.08
N ALA A 76 -0.67 -0.38 -6.37
CA ALA A 76 -0.80 -1.82 -6.58
C ALA A 76 -1.41 -2.55 -5.37
N ALA A 77 -1.05 -2.14 -4.16
CA ALA A 77 -1.63 -2.66 -2.94
C ALA A 77 -3.11 -2.28 -2.80
N GLN A 78 -3.46 -1.03 -3.11
CA GLN A 78 -4.84 -0.58 -3.13
C GLN A 78 -5.68 -1.37 -4.13
N GLU A 79 -5.21 -1.53 -5.37
CA GLU A 79 -5.90 -2.29 -6.40
C GLU A 79 -6.11 -3.75 -5.98
N THR A 80 -5.11 -4.35 -5.34
CA THR A 80 -5.24 -5.70 -4.76
C THR A 80 -6.30 -5.76 -3.67
N VAL A 81 -6.33 -4.83 -2.72
CA VAL A 81 -7.40 -4.79 -1.70
C VAL A 81 -8.77 -4.63 -2.35
N GLN A 82 -8.90 -3.73 -3.32
CA GLN A 82 -10.17 -3.45 -3.97
C GLN A 82 -10.69 -4.65 -4.75
N ALA A 83 -9.87 -5.25 -5.60
CA ALA A 83 -10.31 -6.33 -6.48
C ALA A 83 -10.39 -7.69 -5.78
N VAL A 84 -9.49 -7.97 -4.83
CA VAL A 84 -9.40 -9.29 -4.18
C VAL A 84 -10.23 -9.36 -2.91
N LEU A 85 -10.24 -8.30 -2.10
CA LEU A 85 -10.99 -8.25 -0.84
C LEU A 85 -12.35 -7.55 -0.98
N TRP A 86 -12.63 -6.92 -2.13
CA TRP A 86 -13.88 -6.19 -2.38
C TRP A 86 -14.12 -5.08 -1.35
N GLN A 87 -13.03 -4.47 -0.86
CA GLN A 87 -13.04 -3.39 0.12
C GLN A 87 -12.50 -2.11 -0.52
N VAL A 88 -13.14 -0.98 -0.25
CA VAL A 88 -12.56 0.33 -0.58
C VAL A 88 -11.46 0.61 0.44
N TRP A 89 -10.23 0.79 -0.04
CA TRP A 89 -9.08 1.10 0.82
C TRP A 89 -8.01 1.86 0.04
N PRO A 90 -7.35 2.86 0.65
CA PRO A 90 -7.72 3.50 1.92
C PRO A 90 -8.95 4.41 1.76
N VAL A 91 -9.57 4.82 2.87
CA VAL A 91 -10.76 5.67 2.86
C VAL A 91 -10.45 7.03 3.48
N CYS A 92 -10.83 8.11 2.79
CA CYS A 92 -10.79 9.46 3.33
C CYS A 92 -11.82 9.59 4.47
N PRO A 93 -11.42 10.00 5.69
CA PRO A 93 -12.36 10.15 6.81
C PRO A 93 -13.37 11.29 6.60
N GLU A 94 -13.02 12.31 5.81
CA GLU A 94 -13.89 13.46 5.53
C GLU A 94 -14.97 13.11 4.50
N HIS A 95 -14.56 12.57 3.35
CA HIS A 95 -15.46 12.31 2.21
C HIS A 95 -16.02 10.90 2.16
N ARG A 96 -15.47 9.97 2.96
CA ARG A 96 -15.85 8.55 3.01
C ARG A 96 -15.75 7.84 1.65
N THR A 97 -14.78 8.26 0.83
CA THR A 97 -14.46 7.68 -0.48
C THR A 97 -13.05 7.11 -0.48
N GLY A 98 -12.75 6.28 -1.47
CA GLY A 98 -11.38 5.86 -1.76
C GLY A 98 -10.47 7.07 -1.98
N VAL A 99 -9.27 7.03 -1.42
CA VAL A 99 -8.15 7.91 -1.78
C VAL A 99 -7.23 7.16 -2.72
N HIS A 100 -6.38 7.86 -3.48
CA HIS A 100 -5.41 7.22 -4.38
C HIS A 100 -3.99 7.54 -3.94
N ALA A 101 -3.05 6.65 -4.23
CA ALA A 101 -1.64 6.99 -4.07
C ALA A 101 -1.25 8.04 -5.12
N ASP A 102 -0.44 9.02 -4.71
CA ASP A 102 0.09 10.06 -5.59
C ASP A 102 1.47 10.53 -5.11
N THR A 103 2.13 11.34 -5.92
CA THR A 103 3.41 11.97 -5.59
C THR A 103 3.16 13.34 -4.94
N GLY A 104 3.51 13.48 -3.67
CA GLY A 104 3.41 14.74 -2.92
C GLY A 104 4.50 15.75 -3.26
N ALA A 105 4.46 16.92 -2.61
CA ALA A 105 5.34 18.07 -2.90
C ALA A 105 6.85 17.80 -2.74
N ASP A 106 7.23 16.78 -1.96
CA ASP A 106 8.61 16.35 -1.69
C ASP A 106 8.98 15.02 -2.38
N GLU A 107 8.31 14.65 -3.47
CA GLU A 107 8.44 13.34 -4.15
C GLU A 107 8.10 12.14 -3.26
N ARG A 108 7.47 12.37 -2.11
CA ARG A 108 7.00 11.32 -1.20
C ARG A 108 5.67 10.75 -1.68
N ALA A 109 5.46 9.47 -1.43
CA ALA A 109 4.17 8.86 -1.66
C ALA A 109 3.15 9.36 -0.63
N VAL A 110 2.02 9.84 -1.11
CA VAL A 110 0.91 10.33 -0.28
C VAL A 110 -0.39 9.65 -0.68
N TRP A 111 -1.30 9.54 0.29
CA TRP A 111 -2.70 9.24 0.02
C TRP A 111 -3.44 10.54 -0.29
N TRP A 112 -4.04 10.63 -1.48
CA TRP A 112 -4.71 11.82 -1.95
C TRP A 112 -6.22 11.57 -2.17
N CYS A 113 -7.05 12.40 -1.56
CA CYS A 113 -8.49 12.42 -1.80
C CYS A 113 -8.78 13.33 -3.00
N ARG A 114 -9.46 12.81 -4.03
CA ARG A 114 -9.80 13.56 -5.25
C ARG A 114 -11.19 14.22 -5.22
N ILE A 115 -11.90 14.18 -4.10
CA ILE A 115 -13.24 14.77 -3.98
C ILE A 115 -13.14 16.28 -3.77
N GLY A 116 -13.96 17.05 -4.50
CA GLY A 116 -13.95 18.52 -4.47
C GLY A 116 -12.70 19.09 -5.14
N GLU A 117 -12.04 20.04 -4.47
CA GLU A 117 -10.72 20.55 -4.88
C GLU A 117 -9.59 19.51 -4.69
N GLY A 118 -9.89 18.42 -3.99
CA GLY A 118 -8.93 17.41 -3.58
C GLY A 118 -8.04 17.86 -2.42
N HIS A 119 -7.50 16.90 -1.67
CA HIS A 119 -6.55 17.16 -0.60
C HIS A 119 -5.62 15.98 -0.36
N GLU A 120 -4.42 16.30 0.12
CA GLU A 120 -3.53 15.33 0.71
C GLU A 120 -4.12 14.85 2.04
N LEU A 121 -4.30 13.54 2.20
CA LEU A 121 -4.78 12.94 3.44
C LEU A 121 -3.61 12.75 4.42
N CYS A 122 -2.54 12.09 3.97
CA CYS A 122 -1.29 11.90 4.69
C CYS A 122 -0.23 11.24 3.79
N GLU A 123 1.01 11.17 4.26
CA GLU A 123 2.04 10.30 3.69
C GLU A 123 1.62 8.82 3.79
N VAL A 124 2.06 8.00 2.82
CA VAL A 124 1.93 6.54 2.89
C VAL A 124 2.77 6.03 4.06
N GLY A 125 2.18 5.16 4.87
CA GLY A 125 2.71 4.70 6.16
C GLY A 125 2.25 5.51 7.36
N GLU A 126 1.53 6.62 7.16
CA GLU A 126 1.06 7.49 8.25
C GLU A 126 -0.47 7.52 8.37
N LEU A 127 -1.18 6.59 7.72
CA LEU A 127 -2.65 6.54 7.71
C LEU A 127 -3.25 6.35 9.12
N ALA A 128 -2.52 5.71 10.03
CA ALA A 128 -2.92 5.61 11.44
C ALA A 128 -3.15 6.99 12.10
N GLN A 129 -2.49 8.03 11.59
CA GLN A 129 -2.61 9.40 12.09
C GLN A 129 -3.87 10.13 11.62
N THR A 130 -4.62 9.58 10.67
CA THR A 130 -5.88 10.17 10.17
C THR A 130 -7.10 9.54 10.85
N LEU A 131 -6.89 8.43 11.56
CA LEU A 131 -7.95 7.73 12.28
C LEU A 131 -8.54 8.56 13.44
N PRO A 132 -9.86 8.44 13.68
CA PRO A 132 -10.53 9.02 14.85
C PRO A 132 -9.85 8.64 16.17
N GLY A 133 -9.85 9.56 17.15
CA GLY A 133 -9.06 9.43 18.38
C GLY A 133 -9.31 8.17 19.22
N LYS A 134 -10.49 7.54 19.11
CA LYS A 134 -10.77 6.25 19.78
C LYS A 134 -9.99 5.10 19.15
N GLN A 135 -9.94 5.02 17.82
CA GLN A 135 -9.22 3.98 17.08
C GLN A 135 -7.71 4.13 17.26
N ARG A 136 -7.19 5.36 17.20
CA ARG A 136 -5.77 5.65 17.47
C ARG A 136 -5.30 5.20 18.86
N ARG A 137 -6.12 5.43 19.89
CA ARG A 137 -5.82 4.96 21.27
C ARG A 137 -5.81 3.44 21.36
N ALA A 138 -6.70 2.74 20.64
CA ALA A 138 -6.73 1.28 20.61
C ALA A 138 -5.48 0.69 19.93
N LEU A 139 -5.05 1.27 18.80
CA LEU A 139 -3.81 0.90 18.12
C LEU A 139 -2.59 1.06 19.04
N ARG A 140 -2.41 2.23 19.66
CA ARG A 140 -1.32 2.49 20.62
C ARG A 140 -1.29 1.49 21.78
N ARG A 141 -2.45 1.01 22.23
CA ARG A 141 -2.53 -0.01 23.29
C ARG A 141 -2.11 -1.39 22.80
N LYS A 142 -2.45 -1.77 21.56
CA LYS A 142 -2.01 -3.03 20.94
C LYS A 142 -0.49 -3.04 20.71
N GLU A 143 0.07 -1.96 20.17
CA GLU A 143 1.52 -1.83 19.94
C GLU A 143 2.33 -1.99 21.24
N ARG A 144 1.86 -1.39 22.34
CA ARG A 144 2.49 -1.54 23.66
C ARG A 144 2.42 -2.96 24.21
N ARG A 145 1.43 -3.75 23.80
CA ARG A 145 1.26 -5.16 24.24
C ARG A 145 2.04 -6.15 23.38
N GLY A 146 2.30 -5.83 22.12
CA GLY A 146 3.10 -6.69 21.22
C GLY A 146 4.62 -6.55 21.38
N LYS A 147 5.09 -5.55 22.13
CA LYS A 147 6.51 -5.32 22.44
C LYS A 147 6.94 -5.84 23.83
N GLY A 148 6.07 -6.61 24.52
CA GLY A 148 6.28 -7.12 25.88
C GLY A 148 6.44 -8.61 25.93
#